data_AF-L9XQC6-F1
#
_entry.id   AF-L9XQC6-F1
#
_cell.length_a   1.000
_cell.length_b   1.000
_cell.length_c   1.000
_cell.angle_alpha   90.00
_cell.angle_beta   90.00
_cell.angle_gamma   90.00
#
_symmetry.space_group_name_H-M   'P 1'
#
loop_
_entity.id
_entity.type
_entity.pdbx_description
1 polymer ?
#
loop_
_entity_poly.entity_id
_entity_poly.type
_entity_poly.pdbx_seq_one_letter_code
_entity_poly.pdbx_strand_id
1 'polypeptide(L)'
;MTGEQVYVSHAPGDLALVQDLFSTVKNFPFGVHIALEEIESGRSRKRLEGRLANSDLVVAVVTDDAAGNRWIEQEIGYAVAKGIPVLPLHDEGTGPHGYIDDVEGVTIDRGDLTVTIFNLLCRLRGALAPLGALSVPNWYIRFPCTVPDCGHPVTLELEQGQTKLWKLHSHGKLLTAACESCESTYYFNPATIGFISREDGAETQSSARSRS
;
A
#
# COMPACT_ATOMS: atom_id res chain seq x y z
N MET A 1 -5.21 -7.49 16.55
CA MET A 1 -4.74 -7.11 15.21
C MET A 1 -3.52 -7.94 14.92
N THR A 2 -3.69 -9.04 14.20
CA THR A 2 -2.63 -9.96 13.77
C THR A 2 -2.25 -9.62 12.33
N GLY A 3 -2.02 -8.33 12.06
CA GLY A 3 -1.74 -7.85 10.70
C GLY A 3 -0.24 -7.81 10.51
N GLU A 4 0.21 -8.34 9.38
CA GLU A 4 1.58 -8.24 8.91
C GLU A 4 2.04 -6.77 8.96
N GLN A 5 3.33 -6.52 9.10
CA GLN A 5 3.91 -5.19 9.22
C GLN A 5 4.93 -4.98 8.10
N VAL A 6 4.66 -3.98 7.25
CA VAL A 6 5.55 -3.54 6.18
C VAL A 6 6.28 -2.28 6.62
N TYR A 7 7.61 -2.34 6.66
CA TYR A 7 8.46 -1.17 6.86
C TYR A 7 8.91 -0.63 5.50
N VAL A 8 8.86 0.69 5.29
CA VAL A 8 9.31 1.32 4.06
C VAL A 8 10.51 2.21 4.36
N SER A 9 11.68 1.75 3.93
CA SER A 9 12.96 2.46 4.00
C SER A 9 13.15 3.27 2.72
N HIS A 10 13.48 4.56 2.84
CA HIS A 10 13.63 5.47 1.70
C HIS A 10 14.50 6.68 2.06
N ALA A 11 15.01 7.40 1.05
CA ALA A 11 15.73 8.65 1.30
C ALA A 11 14.75 9.79 1.58
N PRO A 12 15.15 10.85 2.31
CA PRO A 12 14.29 12.02 2.53
C PRO A 12 13.70 12.60 1.25
N GLY A 13 14.48 12.63 0.17
CA GLY A 13 14.06 13.12 -1.16
C GLY A 13 12.93 12.31 -1.78
N ASP A 14 12.80 11.02 -1.43
CA ASP A 14 11.79 10.12 -1.99
C ASP A 14 10.44 10.19 -1.25
N LEU A 15 10.31 10.99 -0.20
CA LEU A 15 9.12 10.96 0.67
C LEU A 15 7.82 11.16 -0.13
N ALA A 16 7.78 12.11 -1.07
CA ALA A 16 6.60 12.36 -1.89
C ALA A 16 6.25 11.13 -2.75
N LEU A 17 7.24 10.57 -3.44
CA LEU A 17 7.08 9.35 -4.24
C LEU A 17 6.56 8.18 -3.40
N VAL A 18 7.15 7.97 -2.21
CA VAL A 18 6.74 6.89 -1.31
C VAL A 18 5.32 7.10 -0.78
N GLN A 19 4.94 8.34 -0.48
CA GLN A 19 3.57 8.66 -0.08
C GLN A 19 2.57 8.33 -1.18
N ASP A 20 2.90 8.63 -2.45
CA ASP A 20 2.06 8.33 -3.59
C ASP A 20 1.93 6.81 -3.81
N LEU A 21 3.05 6.09 -3.85
CA LEU A 21 3.09 4.63 -4.05
C LEU A 21 2.33 3.86 -2.96
N PHE A 22 2.41 4.30 -1.70
CA PHE A 22 1.78 3.63 -0.57
C PHE A 22 0.44 4.22 -0.15
N SER A 23 -0.08 5.21 -0.88
CA SER A 23 -1.37 5.86 -0.57
C SER A 23 -2.53 4.86 -0.50
N THR A 24 -2.57 3.89 -1.43
CA THR A 24 -3.60 2.84 -1.46
C THR A 24 -3.20 1.62 -0.63
N VAL A 25 -1.92 1.29 -0.57
CA VAL A 25 -1.36 0.15 0.18
C VAL A 25 -1.67 0.25 1.68
N LYS A 26 -1.72 1.46 2.23
CA LYS A 26 -2.09 1.71 3.64
C LYS A 26 -3.53 1.31 4.01
N ASN A 27 -4.40 1.08 3.03
CA ASN A 27 -5.79 0.73 3.26
C ASN A 27 -6.04 -0.78 3.42
N PHE A 28 -4.99 -1.59 3.26
CA PHE A 28 -5.03 -3.04 3.44
C PHE A 28 -4.98 -3.45 4.93
N PRO A 29 -5.34 -4.69 5.29
CA PRO A 29 -5.42 -5.15 6.68
C PRO A 29 -4.04 -5.49 7.30
N PHE A 30 -2.97 -4.83 6.83
CA PHE A 30 -1.62 -4.92 7.36
C PHE A 30 -1.08 -3.52 7.67
N GLY A 31 -0.16 -3.42 8.62
CA GLY A 31 0.46 -2.15 8.98
C GLY A 31 1.49 -1.72 7.94
N VAL A 32 1.46 -0.45 7.55
CA VAL A 32 2.51 0.15 6.72
C VAL A 32 3.16 1.29 7.51
N HIS A 33 4.48 1.19 7.70
CA HIS A 33 5.27 2.22 8.33
C HIS A 33 6.27 2.82 7.35
N ILE A 34 6.03 4.06 6.94
CA ILE A 34 6.99 4.85 6.15
C ILE A 34 7.95 5.54 7.11
N ALA A 35 9.25 5.32 6.91
CA ALA A 35 10.31 5.92 7.69
C ALA A 35 10.41 7.43 7.42
N LEU A 36 10.06 8.29 8.38
CA LEU A 36 10.22 9.73 8.24
C LEU A 36 11.56 10.17 8.87
N GLU A 37 12.59 10.44 8.06
CA GLU A 37 13.88 10.94 8.58
C GLU A 37 13.76 12.33 9.25
N GLU A 38 12.89 13.24 8.77
CA GLU A 38 12.88 14.66 9.17
C GLU A 38 12.32 14.98 10.58
N ILE A 39 11.76 14.03 11.33
CA ILE A 39 11.17 14.29 12.67
C ILE A 39 11.95 13.63 13.81
N GLU A 40 13.03 12.88 13.52
CA GLU A 40 13.75 12.10 14.53
C GLU A 40 15.17 12.59 14.86
N SER A 41 15.52 13.83 14.52
CA SER A 41 16.73 14.49 15.06
C SER A 41 16.76 14.65 16.59
N GLY A 42 15.69 14.23 17.28
CA GLY A 42 15.62 14.12 18.75
C GLY A 42 14.93 12.87 19.31
N ARG A 43 14.52 11.89 18.49
CA ARG A 43 13.91 10.62 18.98
C ARG A 43 14.92 9.48 18.93
N SER A 44 14.93 8.70 20.01
CA SER A 44 15.87 7.59 20.22
C SER A 44 15.77 6.55 19.09
N ARG A 45 16.88 6.40 18.37
CA ARG A 45 17.16 5.41 17.32
C ARG A 45 16.79 3.97 17.67
N LYS A 46 16.75 3.62 18.96
CA LYS A 46 16.22 2.34 19.46
C LYS A 46 14.77 2.08 19.04
N ARG A 47 13.99 3.14 18.78
CA ARG A 47 12.59 3.05 18.36
C ARG A 47 12.45 2.62 16.90
N LEU A 48 13.37 3.05 16.03
CA LEU A 48 13.41 2.62 14.62
C LEU A 48 13.84 1.16 14.49
N GLU A 49 14.88 0.76 15.23
CA GLU A 49 15.28 -0.66 15.35
C GLU A 49 14.11 -1.53 15.82
N GLY A 50 13.35 -1.06 16.80
CA GLY A 50 12.16 -1.76 17.29
C GLY A 50 11.06 -1.91 16.24
N ARG A 51 10.86 -0.93 15.35
CA ARG A 51 9.85 -1.05 14.27
C ARG A 51 10.32 -2.00 13.18
N LEU A 52 11.56 -1.82 12.72
CA LEU A 52 12.17 -2.66 11.71
C LEU A 52 12.22 -4.13 12.17
N ALA A 53 12.61 -4.39 13.42
CA ALA A 53 12.69 -5.74 13.99
C ALA A 53 11.34 -6.47 14.12
N ASN A 54 10.23 -5.72 14.16
CA ASN A 54 8.88 -6.27 14.25
C ASN A 54 8.16 -6.27 12.90
N SER A 55 8.89 -6.06 11.80
CA SER A 55 8.34 -6.05 10.45
C SER A 55 8.42 -7.44 9.83
N ASP A 56 7.39 -7.81 9.07
CA ASP A 56 7.33 -9.06 8.31
C ASP A 56 7.95 -8.89 6.91
N LEU A 57 8.04 -7.65 6.43
CA LEU A 57 8.65 -7.29 5.15
C LEU A 57 9.23 -5.87 5.23
N VAL A 58 10.39 -5.67 4.61
CA VAL A 58 10.95 -4.34 4.35
C VAL A 58 10.83 -4.03 2.87
N VAL A 59 10.27 -2.88 2.53
CA VAL A 59 10.38 -2.31 1.19
C VAL A 59 11.48 -1.27 1.20
N ALA A 60 12.54 -1.49 0.44
CA ALA A 60 13.66 -0.58 0.33
C ALA A 60 13.54 0.22 -0.98
N VAL A 61 13.40 1.53 -0.87
CA VAL A 61 13.31 2.45 -2.02
C VAL A 61 14.71 2.94 -2.34
N VAL A 62 15.22 2.45 -3.47
CA VAL A 62 16.59 2.56 -3.95
C VAL A 62 16.61 3.40 -5.24
N THR A 63 16.35 4.70 -5.07
CA THR A 63 16.51 5.71 -6.13
C THR A 63 17.93 6.29 -6.10
N ASP A 64 18.22 7.21 -7.01
CA ASP A 64 19.48 7.96 -6.97
C ASP A 64 19.66 8.77 -5.68
N ASP A 65 18.57 9.27 -5.08
CA ASP A 65 18.59 9.98 -3.79
C ASP A 65 18.91 9.05 -2.61
N ALA A 66 18.62 7.75 -2.77
CA ALA A 66 18.97 6.70 -1.81
C ALA A 66 20.40 6.17 -1.99
N ALA A 67 21.01 6.39 -3.16
CA ALA A 67 22.34 5.87 -3.46
C ALA A 67 23.40 6.46 -2.51
N GLY A 68 24.05 5.59 -1.74
CA GLY A 68 25.03 6.00 -0.73
C GLY A 68 24.43 6.61 0.54
N ASN A 69 23.11 6.58 0.72
CA ASN A 69 22.51 6.90 2.01
C ASN A 69 22.80 5.76 3.00
N ARG A 70 23.78 6.02 3.87
CA ARG A 70 24.23 5.08 4.92
C ARG A 70 23.10 4.56 5.81
N TRP A 71 22.02 5.31 6.00
CA TRP A 71 20.90 4.87 6.83
C TRP A 71 20.08 3.78 6.16
N ILE A 72 19.75 3.97 4.89
CA ILE A 72 19.05 2.98 4.07
C ILE A 72 19.87 1.69 4.00
N GLU A 73 21.18 1.80 3.75
CA GLU A 73 22.09 0.64 3.76
C GLU A 73 22.11 -0.09 5.11
N GLN A 74 22.06 0.64 6.23
CA GLN A 74 22.01 0.05 7.56
C GLN A 74 20.67 -0.64 7.86
N GLU A 75 19.56 -0.08 7.40
CA GLU A 75 18.23 -0.68 7.55
C GLU A 75 18.12 -1.95 6.72
N ILE A 76 18.58 -1.93 5.46
CA ILE A 76 18.68 -3.11 4.60
C ILE A 76 19.57 -4.17 5.24
N GLY A 77 20.78 -3.79 5.67
CA GLY A 77 21.73 -4.71 6.31
C GLY A 77 21.17 -5.32 7.60
N TYR A 78 20.45 -4.55 8.40
CA TYR A 78 19.77 -5.06 9.60
C TYR A 78 18.68 -6.07 9.23
N ALA A 79 17.82 -5.74 8.26
CA ALA A 79 16.75 -6.61 7.80
C ALA A 79 17.27 -7.96 7.31
N VAL A 80 18.28 -7.93 6.44
CA VAL A 80 18.97 -9.11 5.92
C VAL A 80 19.60 -9.93 7.05
N ALA A 81 20.31 -9.28 7.99
CA ALA A 81 20.92 -9.97 9.13
C ALA A 81 19.89 -10.62 10.08
N LYS A 82 18.65 -10.12 10.08
CA LYS A 82 17.53 -10.68 10.86
C LYS A 82 16.68 -11.68 10.08
N GLY A 83 16.98 -11.91 8.79
CA GLY A 83 16.17 -12.77 7.93
C GLY A 83 14.80 -12.19 7.60
N ILE A 84 14.64 -10.87 7.72
CA ILE A 84 13.42 -10.18 7.29
C ILE A 84 13.53 -10.00 5.76
N PRO A 85 12.57 -10.48 4.97
CA PRO A 85 12.58 -10.29 3.52
C PRO A 85 12.66 -8.80 3.16
N VAL A 86 13.46 -8.48 2.14
CA VAL A 86 13.56 -7.13 1.58
C VAL A 86 13.01 -7.16 0.17
N LEU A 87 12.09 -6.24 -0.15
CA LEU A 87 11.57 -6.00 -1.49
C LEU A 87 12.14 -4.67 -2.00
N PRO A 88 13.08 -4.70 -2.96
CA PRO A 88 13.60 -3.47 -3.56
C PRO A 88 12.56 -2.79 -4.46
N LEU A 89 12.41 -1.48 -4.32
CA LEU A 89 11.78 -0.57 -5.28
C LEU A 89 12.89 0.31 -5.84
N HIS A 90 13.15 0.31 -7.14
CA HIS A 90 14.30 1.04 -7.69
C HIS A 90 13.95 1.74 -9.01
N ASP A 91 14.68 2.81 -9.34
CA ASP A 91 14.58 3.44 -10.66
C ASP A 91 15.09 2.51 -11.76
N GLU A 92 14.66 2.78 -12.99
CA GLU A 92 15.21 2.10 -14.17
C GLU A 92 16.72 2.42 -14.29
N GLY A 93 17.55 1.38 -14.35
CA GLY A 93 19.01 1.52 -14.48
C GLY A 93 19.79 1.66 -13.17
N THR A 94 19.17 2.07 -12.06
CA THR A 94 19.84 2.17 -10.75
C THR A 94 19.97 0.82 -10.06
N GLY A 95 18.97 -0.06 -10.23
CA GLY A 95 18.97 -1.46 -9.77
C GLY A 95 19.16 -1.66 -8.26
N PRO A 96 18.87 -2.86 -7.74
CA PRO A 96 19.27 -3.23 -6.38
C PRO A 96 20.80 -3.28 -6.25
N HIS A 97 21.33 -2.96 -5.06
CA HIS A 97 22.78 -3.01 -4.79
C HIS A 97 23.07 -3.47 -3.36
N GLY A 98 24.32 -3.82 -3.09
CA GLY A 98 24.75 -4.28 -1.77
C GLY A 98 24.12 -5.63 -1.42
N TYR A 99 23.55 -5.76 -0.22
CA TYR A 99 22.97 -7.03 0.26
C TYR A 99 21.68 -7.47 -0.45
N ILE A 100 21.20 -6.68 -1.42
CA ILE A 100 19.97 -6.96 -2.17
C ILE A 100 20.21 -6.99 -3.68
N ASP A 101 21.47 -7.05 -4.14
CA ASP A 101 21.84 -7.01 -5.55
C ASP A 101 21.29 -8.18 -6.38
N ASP A 102 21.07 -9.33 -5.73
CA ASP A 102 20.47 -10.54 -6.30
C ASP A 102 18.96 -10.67 -6.05
N VAL A 103 18.36 -9.71 -5.34
CA VAL A 103 16.94 -9.74 -4.98
C VAL A 103 16.10 -9.07 -6.06
N GLU A 104 15.14 -9.82 -6.60
CA GLU A 104 14.21 -9.30 -7.60
C GLU A 104 13.28 -8.23 -6.99
N GLY A 105 13.32 -7.03 -7.57
CA GLY A 105 12.56 -5.87 -7.11
C GLY A 105 11.36 -5.49 -8.00
N VAL A 106 10.87 -4.28 -7.77
CA VAL A 106 9.91 -3.58 -8.63
C VAL A 106 10.57 -2.33 -9.17
N THR A 107 10.67 -2.23 -10.49
CA THR A 107 11.12 -1.01 -11.16
C THR A 107 10.05 0.08 -11.04
N ILE A 108 10.47 1.29 -10.69
CA ILE A 108 9.64 2.47 -10.59
C ILE A 108 9.50 3.07 -12.00
N ASP A 109 8.30 2.99 -12.54
CA ASP A 109 7.91 3.72 -13.74
C ASP A 109 7.37 5.10 -13.32
N ARG A 110 8.20 6.13 -13.43
CA ARG A 110 7.83 7.52 -13.11
C ARG A 110 6.85 8.12 -14.11
N GLY A 111 6.75 7.56 -15.32
CA GLY A 111 5.77 7.97 -16.33
C GLY A 111 4.39 7.37 -16.07
N ASP A 112 4.34 6.21 -15.42
CA ASP A 112 3.10 5.54 -15.02
C ASP A 112 3.23 4.82 -13.66
N LEU A 113 2.96 5.55 -12.58
CA LEU A 113 2.93 5.00 -11.23
C LEU A 113 1.85 3.91 -11.05
N THR A 114 0.85 3.82 -11.94
CA THR A 114 -0.17 2.76 -11.88
C THR A 114 0.46 1.38 -12.03
N VAL A 115 1.37 1.23 -13.00
CA VAL A 115 2.13 0.00 -13.24
C VAL A 115 2.98 -0.33 -12.02
N THR A 116 3.66 0.68 -11.47
CA THR A 116 4.52 0.52 -10.28
C THR A 116 3.72 0.04 -9.06
N ILE A 117 2.60 0.70 -8.76
CA ILE A 117 1.71 0.32 -7.64
C ILE A 117 1.15 -1.09 -7.86
N PHE A 118 0.74 -1.42 -9.08
CA PHE A 118 0.23 -2.76 -9.40
C PHE A 118 1.29 -3.84 -9.15
N ASN A 119 2.52 -3.62 -9.60
CA ASN A 119 3.63 -4.56 -9.41
C ASN A 119 4.04 -4.66 -7.94
N LEU A 120 4.04 -3.55 -7.21
CA LEU A 120 4.23 -3.53 -5.77
C LEU A 120 3.17 -4.39 -5.06
N LEU A 121 1.89 -4.22 -5.38
CA LEU A 121 0.81 -5.04 -4.83
C LEU A 121 0.97 -6.53 -5.17
N CYS A 122 1.45 -6.87 -6.39
CA CYS A 122 1.78 -8.26 -6.75
C CYS A 122 2.80 -8.84 -5.77
N ARG A 123 3.91 -8.13 -5.55
CA ARG A 123 5.02 -8.60 -4.71
C ARG A 123 4.64 -8.65 -3.24
N LEU A 124 3.95 -7.64 -2.74
CA LEU A 124 3.43 -7.62 -1.38
C LEU A 124 2.48 -8.80 -1.15
N ARG A 125 1.57 -9.09 -2.08
CA ARG A 125 0.66 -10.24 -1.96
C ARG A 125 1.38 -11.57 -1.97
N GLY A 126 2.45 -11.70 -2.77
CA GLY A 126 3.28 -12.91 -2.78
C GLY A 126 4.10 -13.09 -1.50
N ALA A 127 4.69 -12.00 -1.00
CA ALA A 127 5.54 -12.02 0.19
C ALA A 127 4.76 -12.17 1.49
N LEU A 128 3.55 -11.59 1.57
CA LEU A 128 2.68 -11.62 2.75
C LEU A 128 1.59 -12.69 2.68
N ALA A 129 1.54 -13.52 1.62
CA ALA A 129 0.60 -14.63 1.58
C ALA A 129 0.90 -15.61 2.73
N PRO A 130 -0.12 -16.12 3.44
CA PRO A 130 0.12 -16.99 4.58
C PRO A 130 0.85 -18.28 4.15
N LEU A 131 1.85 -18.67 4.94
CA LEU A 131 2.46 -20.01 4.90
C LEU A 131 1.44 -21.03 5.47
N GLY A 132 0.37 -21.35 4.73
CA GLY A 132 -0.63 -22.31 5.18
C GLY A 132 -1.76 -22.57 4.18
N ALA A 133 -2.06 -23.85 3.94
CA ALA A 133 -2.98 -24.35 2.90
C ALA A 133 -4.47 -24.02 3.08
N LEU A 134 -4.86 -23.17 4.05
CA LEU A 134 -6.26 -22.99 4.45
C LEU A 134 -6.75 -21.53 4.48
N SER A 135 -5.90 -20.55 4.17
CA SER A 135 -6.33 -19.16 4.05
C SER A 135 -5.85 -18.58 2.73
N VAL A 136 -6.78 -18.43 1.78
CA VAL A 136 -6.60 -17.45 0.70
C VAL A 136 -6.31 -16.11 1.42
N PRO A 137 -5.28 -15.34 1.04
CA PRO A 137 -5.10 -14.03 1.65
C PRO A 137 -6.37 -13.23 1.41
N ASN A 138 -7.13 -12.97 2.50
CA ASN A 138 -8.30 -12.09 2.50
C ASN A 138 -7.78 -10.66 2.38
N TRP A 139 -7.29 -10.32 1.20
CA TRP A 139 -6.98 -8.94 0.85
C TRP A 139 -8.33 -8.27 0.62
N TYR A 140 -8.71 -7.42 1.56
CA TYR A 140 -9.88 -6.58 1.45
C TYR A 140 -9.49 -5.16 1.85
N ILE A 141 -10.29 -4.18 1.43
CA ILE A 141 -10.19 -2.83 1.96
C ILE A 141 -11.48 -2.55 2.71
N ARG A 142 -11.36 -2.11 3.96
CA ARG A 142 -12.50 -1.71 4.78
C ARG A 142 -12.38 -0.24 5.15
N PHE A 143 -13.43 0.51 4.87
CA PHE A 143 -13.49 1.96 5.11
C PHE A 143 -14.87 2.36 5.60
N PRO A 144 -15.00 3.45 6.37
CA PRO A 144 -16.32 3.98 6.70
C PRO A 144 -16.96 4.60 5.46
N CYS A 145 -18.25 4.35 5.26
CA CYS A 145 -19.04 5.02 4.23
C CYS A 145 -18.91 6.54 4.40
N THR A 146 -18.54 7.22 3.31
CA THR A 146 -18.30 8.67 3.26
C THR A 146 -19.55 9.48 2.94
N VAL A 147 -20.72 8.84 2.81
CA VAL A 147 -22.02 9.53 2.70
C VAL A 147 -22.29 10.24 4.04
N PRO A 148 -22.69 11.53 4.04
CA PRO A 148 -23.04 12.23 5.27
C PRO A 148 -23.97 11.42 6.16
N ASP A 149 -23.68 11.40 7.46
CA ASP A 149 -24.46 10.74 8.51
C ASP A 149 -24.61 9.20 8.40
N CYS A 150 -23.97 8.53 7.42
CA CYS A 150 -24.00 7.08 7.32
C CYS A 150 -22.91 6.41 8.16
N GLY A 151 -21.64 6.61 7.81
CA GLY A 151 -20.48 6.04 8.52
C GLY A 151 -20.41 4.50 8.55
N HIS A 152 -21.36 3.80 7.94
CA HIS A 152 -21.44 2.34 7.94
C HIS A 152 -20.20 1.72 7.27
N PRO A 153 -19.60 0.66 7.82
CA PRO A 153 -18.42 0.04 7.21
C PRO A 153 -18.73 -0.53 5.82
N VAL A 154 -17.93 -0.16 4.83
CA VAL A 154 -17.96 -0.73 3.49
C VAL A 154 -16.71 -1.59 3.32
N THR A 155 -16.88 -2.77 2.73
CA THR A 155 -15.78 -3.71 2.47
C THR A 155 -15.69 -3.99 0.98
N LEU A 156 -14.51 -3.76 0.41
CA LEU A 156 -14.14 -4.21 -0.93
C LEU A 156 -13.32 -5.49 -0.80
N GLU A 157 -13.93 -6.63 -1.12
CA GLU A 157 -13.25 -7.93 -1.15
C GLU A 157 -12.43 -8.08 -2.45
N LEU A 158 -11.14 -8.40 -2.36
CA LEU A 158 -10.25 -8.61 -3.51
C LEU A 158 -10.06 -10.10 -3.80
N GLU A 159 -11.17 -10.76 -4.12
CA GLU A 159 -11.23 -12.19 -4.45
C GLU A 159 -10.45 -12.54 -5.72
N GLN A 160 -10.26 -11.56 -6.61
CA GLN A 160 -9.56 -11.79 -7.86
C GLN A 160 -8.04 -11.76 -7.65
N GLY A 161 -7.35 -12.70 -8.31
CA GLY A 161 -5.89 -12.66 -8.42
C GLY A 161 -5.41 -11.48 -9.27
N GLN A 162 -4.16 -11.09 -9.05
CA GLN A 162 -3.55 -9.88 -9.61
C GLN A 162 -3.62 -9.82 -11.16
N THR A 163 -3.43 -10.95 -11.86
CA THR A 163 -3.58 -11.02 -13.33
C THR A 163 -5.00 -10.65 -13.80
N LYS A 164 -6.04 -11.03 -13.05
CA LYS A 164 -7.43 -10.71 -13.41
C LYS A 164 -7.74 -9.23 -13.12
N LEU A 165 -7.19 -8.69 -12.02
CA LEU A 165 -7.27 -7.26 -11.72
C LEU A 165 -6.64 -6.41 -12.82
N TRP A 166 -5.46 -6.79 -13.32
CA TRP A 166 -4.83 -6.11 -14.46
C TRP A 166 -5.71 -6.10 -15.71
N LYS A 167 -6.31 -7.25 -16.05
CA LYS A 167 -7.22 -7.36 -17.21
C LYS A 167 -8.45 -6.48 -17.07
N LEU A 168 -8.99 -6.32 -15.85
CA LEU A 168 -10.10 -5.41 -15.60
C LEU A 168 -9.67 -3.97 -15.86
N HIS A 169 -8.52 -3.56 -15.32
CA HIS A 169 -7.96 -2.23 -15.53
C HIS A 169 -7.72 -1.95 -17.02
N SER A 170 -7.06 -2.86 -17.75
CA SER A 170 -6.76 -2.69 -19.17
C SER A 170 -8.01 -2.63 -20.06
N HIS A 171 -9.15 -3.13 -19.58
CA HIS A 171 -10.45 -3.06 -20.27
C HIS A 171 -11.33 -1.90 -19.76
N GLY A 172 -10.80 -1.00 -18.92
CA GLY A 172 -11.54 0.13 -18.37
C GLY A 172 -12.67 -0.27 -17.41
N LYS A 173 -12.63 -1.49 -16.86
CA LYS A 173 -13.60 -1.95 -15.86
C LYS A 173 -13.17 -1.49 -14.47
N LEU A 174 -14.15 -1.22 -13.61
CA LEU A 174 -13.94 -0.78 -12.24
C LEU A 174 -14.28 -1.89 -11.25
N LEU A 175 -13.61 -1.91 -10.11
CA LEU A 175 -14.06 -2.67 -8.94
C LEU A 175 -15.17 -1.87 -8.25
N THR A 176 -16.09 -2.57 -7.60
CA THR A 176 -17.20 -1.94 -6.89
C THR A 176 -17.36 -2.51 -5.48
N ALA A 177 -17.77 -1.64 -4.56
CA ALA A 177 -18.24 -2.03 -3.23
C ALA A 177 -19.46 -1.16 -2.88
N ALA A 178 -20.51 -1.78 -2.36
CA ALA A 178 -21.73 -1.07 -1.99
C ALA A 178 -21.84 -0.93 -0.46
N CYS A 179 -22.38 0.20 -0.01
CA CYS A 179 -22.76 0.37 1.38
C CYS A 179 -24.11 -0.33 1.62
N GLU A 180 -24.15 -1.29 2.53
CA GLU A 180 -25.38 -2.01 2.88
C GLU A 180 -26.43 -1.12 3.57
N SER A 181 -26.02 0.05 4.09
CA SER A 181 -26.92 0.94 4.83
C SER A 181 -27.56 2.04 3.99
N CYS A 182 -26.85 2.63 3.04
CA CYS A 182 -27.35 3.75 2.23
C CYS A 182 -27.31 3.47 0.72
N GLU A 183 -26.97 2.23 0.34
CA GLU A 183 -26.97 1.74 -1.04
C GLU A 183 -26.02 2.48 -2.00
N SER A 184 -25.17 3.39 -1.48
CA SER A 184 -24.14 4.06 -2.28
C SER A 184 -23.12 3.05 -2.81
N THR A 185 -22.74 3.19 -4.07
CA THR A 185 -21.74 2.35 -4.73
C THR A 185 -20.43 3.11 -4.88
N TYR A 186 -19.34 2.51 -4.45
CA TYR A 186 -17.98 3.02 -4.57
C TYR A 186 -17.27 2.32 -5.71
N TYR A 187 -16.51 3.07 -6.49
CA TYR A 187 -15.77 2.58 -7.65
C TYR A 187 -14.27 2.74 -7.44
N PHE A 188 -13.51 1.69 -7.77
CA PHE A 188 -12.07 1.64 -7.57
C PHE A 188 -11.32 1.21 -8.83
N ASN A 189 -10.11 1.72 -9.00
CA ASN A 189 -9.18 1.28 -10.03
C ASN A 189 -8.68 -0.14 -9.71
N PRO A 190 -8.89 -1.15 -10.56
CA PRO A 190 -8.44 -2.51 -10.27
C PRO A 190 -6.91 -2.67 -10.16
N ALA A 191 -6.11 -1.79 -10.79
CA ALA A 191 -4.65 -1.90 -10.77
C ALA A 191 -4.04 -1.40 -9.45
N THR A 192 -4.55 -0.28 -8.93
CA THR A 192 -4.01 0.37 -7.72
C THR A 192 -4.87 0.17 -6.47
N ILE A 193 -6.11 -0.29 -6.66
CA ILE A 193 -7.20 -0.30 -5.67
C ILE A 193 -7.50 1.11 -5.13
N GLY A 194 -7.12 2.15 -5.87
CA GLY A 194 -7.42 3.53 -5.55
C GLY A 194 -8.89 3.85 -5.80
N PHE A 195 -9.49 4.62 -4.89
CA PHE A 195 -10.83 5.18 -5.06
C PHE A 195 -10.89 6.09 -6.28
N ILE A 196 -11.93 5.94 -7.12
CA ILE A 196 -12.18 6.79 -8.29
C ILE A 196 -13.37 7.70 -8.04
N SER A 197 -14.51 7.11 -7.68
CA SER A 197 -15.77 7.83 -7.54
C SER A 197 -16.75 7.06 -6.65
N ARG A 198 -17.80 7.76 -6.24
CA ARG A 198 -18.94 7.21 -5.52
C ARG A 198 -20.21 7.66 -6.21
N GLU A 199 -21.17 6.76 -6.37
CA GLU A 199 -22.54 7.07 -6.73
C GLU A 199 -23.42 6.86 -5.51
N ASP A 200 -24.15 7.89 -5.12
CA ASP A 200 -25.05 7.80 -3.97
C ASP A 200 -26.31 7.00 -4.36
N GLY A 201 -26.76 6.13 -3.45
CA GLY A 201 -28.04 5.43 -3.61
C GLY A 201 -29.16 6.45 -3.75
N ALA A 202 -30.20 6.12 -4.52
CA ALA A 202 -31.28 7.05 -4.86
C ALA A 202 -31.73 7.86 -3.64
N GLU A 203 -31.69 9.20 -3.78
CA GLU A 203 -32.12 10.13 -2.74
C GLU A 203 -33.45 9.64 -2.13
N THR A 204 -33.43 9.26 -0.85
CA THR A 204 -34.64 9.44 -0.07
C THR A 204 -34.80 10.96 0.03
N GLN A 205 -35.49 11.56 -0.94
CA GLN A 205 -35.96 12.92 -0.88
C GLN A 205 -36.88 13.05 0.33
N SER A 206 -36.31 13.32 1.51
CA SER A 206 -37.05 13.90 2.61
C SER A 206 -37.33 15.36 2.26
N SER A 207 -38.41 15.52 1.50
CA SER A 207 -39.31 16.67 1.47
C SER A 207 -39.00 17.81 2.46
N ALA A 208 -38.75 18.97 1.87
CA ALA A 208 -39.26 20.31 2.22
C ALA A 208 -40.06 20.53 3.52
N ARG A 209 -39.88 21.77 4.03
CA ARG A 209 -40.62 22.54 5.06
C ARG A 209 -39.93 22.48 6.43
N SER A 210 -39.42 23.58 6.98
CA SER A 210 -40.18 24.79 7.28
C SER A 210 -39.31 26.04 7.29
N ARG A 211 -39.69 27.02 6.44
CA ARG A 211 -39.59 28.43 6.80
C ARG A 211 -40.61 28.70 7.91
N SER A 212 -40.20 29.35 8.98
CA SER A 212 -40.99 30.29 9.79
C SER A 212 -40.04 31.24 10.47
#